data_AF-A0A4U8S239-F1
#
_entry.id   AF-A0A4U8S239-F1
#
_cell.length_a   1.000
_cell.length_b   1.000
_cell.length_c   1.000
_cell.angle_alpha   90.00
_cell.angle_beta   90.00
_cell.angle_gamma   90.00
#
_symmetry.space_group_name_H-M   'P 1'
#
loop_
_entity.id
_entity.type
_entity.pdbx_description
1 polymer ?
#
loop_
_entity_poly.entity_id
_entity_poly.type
_entity_poly.pdbx_seq_one_letter_code
_entity_poly.pdbx_strand_id
1 'polypeptide(L)' 'MTLESKKHLTLHSYTSDINVATDMVIQANNTLNFNIGESIIIASSDNITLKAGGVEVVIDSNGLVVKGGEIKAE' A
#
# COMPACT_ATOMS: atom_id res chain seq x y z
N MET A 1 -2.03 25.51 2.11
CA MET A 1 -1.58 25.12 3.46
C MET A 1 -0.61 23.97 3.29
N THR A 2 0.52 23.98 4.00
CA THR A 2 1.52 22.91 3.93
C THR A 2 1.76 22.40 5.35
N LEU A 3 1.76 21.09 5.52
CA LEU A 3 2.19 20.43 6.75
C LEU A 3 3.49 19.70 6.46
N GLU A 4 4.56 20.04 7.17
CA GLU A 4 5.89 19.47 6.99
C GLU A 4 6.44 19.00 8.33
N SER A 5 7.09 17.83 8.33
CA SER A 5 7.93 17.36 9.43
C SER A 5 9.25 16.87 8.86
N LYS A 6 10.36 17.27 9.49
CA LYS A 6 11.72 16.91 9.05
C LYS A 6 12.17 15.52 9.49
N LYS A 7 11.43 14.89 10.41
CA LYS A 7 11.83 13.60 11.01
C LYS A 7 10.71 12.58 10.97
N HIS A 8 9.55 12.92 11.53
CA HIS A 8 8.43 11.99 11.64
C HIS A 8 7.12 12.76 11.82
N LEU A 9 6.05 12.27 11.20
CA LEU A 9 4.69 12.76 11.38
C LEU A 9 3.79 11.56 11.68
N THR A 10 2.99 11.66 12.74
CA THR A 10 1.98 10.66 13.10
C THR A 10 0.65 11.39 13.26
N LEU A 11 -0.41 10.82 12.70
CA LEU A 11 -1.78 11.32 12.83
C LEU A 11 -2.61 10.23 13.51
N HIS A 12 -3.12 10.51 14.70
CA HIS A 12 -4.02 9.62 15.43
C HIS A 12 -5.43 10.18 15.34
N SER A 13 -6.37 9.36 14.89
CA SER A 13 -7.79 9.71 14.78
C SER A 13 -8.64 8.47 14.97
N TYR A 14 -9.90 8.65 15.35
CA TYR A 14 -10.89 7.57 15.29
C TYR A 14 -11.32 7.30 13.84
N THR A 15 -11.47 8.37 13.04
CA THR A 15 -11.76 8.33 11.61
C THR A 15 -11.02 9.49 10.95
N SER A 16 -10.51 9.27 9.74
CA SER A 16 -9.89 10.30 8.90
C SER A 16 -10.44 10.18 7.49
N ASP A 17 -10.93 11.30 6.95
CA ASP A 17 -11.39 11.41 5.56
C ASP A 17 -10.46 12.37 4.80
N ILE A 18 -9.93 11.91 3.66
CA ILE A 18 -9.14 12.75 2.75
C ILE A 18 -9.87 12.81 1.42
N ASN A 19 -10.51 13.94 1.15
CA ASN A 19 -11.17 14.22 -0.13
C ASN A 19 -10.33 15.23 -0.92
N VAL A 20 -9.93 14.84 -2.13
CA VAL A 20 -9.18 15.70 -3.05
C VAL A 20 -9.99 15.89 -4.33
N ALA A 21 -10.02 17.12 -4.85
CA ALA A 21 -10.81 17.43 -6.06
C ALA A 21 -10.17 16.93 -7.37
N THR A 22 -8.88 16.57 -7.34
CA THR A 22 -8.12 16.10 -8.50
C THR A 22 -7.28 14.90 -8.08
N ASP A 23 -5.95 14.97 -8.15
CA ASP A 23 -5.05 13.86 -7.88
C ASP A 23 -4.50 13.88 -6.44
N MET A 24 -4.24 12.68 -5.90
CA MET A 24 -3.46 12.49 -4.66
C MET A 24 -2.11 11.86 -5.02
N VAL A 25 -1.03 12.54 -4.66
CA VAL A 25 0.34 12.05 -4.87
C VAL A 25 0.96 11.68 -3.53
N ILE A 26 1.34 10.43 -3.36
CA ILE A 26 2.06 9.92 -2.19
C ILE A 26 3.41 9.39 -2.67
N GLN A 27 4.50 9.95 -2.16
CA GLN A 27 5.86 9.54 -2.48
C GLN A 27 6.55 9.06 -1.22
N ALA A 28 7.11 7.85 -1.27
CA ALA A 28 7.90 7.27 -0.20
C ALA A 28 9.24 6.79 -0.75
N ASN A 29 10.33 7.10 -0.05
CA ASN A 29 11.67 6.75 -0.52
C ASN A 29 12.03 5.28 -0.33
N ASN A 30 11.36 4.58 0.58
CA ASN A 30 11.73 3.21 0.96
C ASN A 30 10.54 2.25 0.89
N THR A 31 9.44 2.59 1.57
CA THR A 31 8.27 1.71 1.61
C THR A 31 6.99 2.53 1.81
N LEU A 32 5.95 2.15 1.08
CA LEU A 32 4.57 2.57 1.31
C LEU A 32 3.79 1.37 1.86
N ASN A 33 3.12 1.54 2.99
CA ASN A 33 2.31 0.50 3.63
C ASN A 33 0.88 1.02 3.82
N PHE A 34 -0.11 0.27 3.35
CA PHE A 34 -1.51 0.44 3.70
C PHE A 34 -2.01 -0.82 4.40
N ASN A 35 -2.32 -0.70 5.69
CA ASN A 35 -2.88 -1.78 6.50
C ASN A 35 -4.37 -1.50 6.71
N ILE A 36 -5.24 -2.37 6.19
CA ILE A 36 -6.70 -2.29 6.29
C ILE A 36 -7.21 -3.55 6.99
N GLY A 37 -7.26 -3.52 8.33
CA GLY A 37 -7.54 -4.72 9.12
C GLY A 37 -6.49 -5.80 8.84
N GLU A 38 -6.92 -6.93 8.28
CA GLU A 38 -6.03 -8.03 7.86
C GLU A 38 -5.49 -7.89 6.43
N SER A 39 -6.06 -6.98 5.63
CA SER A 39 -5.60 -6.73 4.27
C SER A 39 -4.43 -5.76 4.26
N ILE A 40 -3.44 -6.01 3.41
CA ILE A 40 -2.19 -5.27 3.39
C ILE A 40 -1.77 -4.98 1.95
N ILE A 41 -1.36 -3.74 1.69
CA ILE A 41 -0.66 -3.32 0.47
C ILE A 41 0.70 -2.79 0.89
N ILE A 42 1.77 -3.42 0.41
CA ILE A 42 3.15 -2.98 0.62
C ILE A 42 3.78 -2.72 -0.74
N ALA A 43 4.36 -1.55 -0.93
CA ALA A 43 5.20 -1.25 -2.08
C ALA A 43 6.58 -0.78 -1.61
N SER A 44 7.63 -1.41 -2.11
CA SER A 44 9.02 -0.95 -2.02
C SER A 44 9.53 -0.56 -3.42
N SER A 45 10.83 -0.30 -3.55
CA SER A 45 11.47 0.12 -4.81
C SER A 45 11.24 -0.82 -5.99
N ASP A 46 11.21 -2.13 -5.73
CA ASP A 46 11.28 -3.20 -6.73
C ASP A 46 10.33 -4.36 -6.42
N ASN A 47 9.47 -4.20 -5.40
CA ASN A 47 8.52 -5.21 -4.97
C ASN A 47 7.17 -4.59 -4.59
N ILE A 48 6.09 -5.23 -5.03
CA ILE A 48 4.74 -4.95 -4.54
C ILE A 48 4.16 -6.24 -3.96
N THR A 49 3.64 -6.16 -2.74
CA THR A 49 2.97 -7.27 -2.06
C THR A 49 1.55 -6.87 -1.68
N LEU A 50 0.57 -7.70 -2.06
CA LEU A 50 -0.84 -7.58 -1.70
C LEU A 50 -1.24 -8.80 -0.88
N LYS A 51 -1.86 -8.60 0.28
CA LYS A 51 -2.40 -9.69 1.12
C LYS A 51 -3.86 -9.43 1.44
N ALA A 52 -4.73 -10.40 1.23
CA ALA A 52 -6.13 -10.34 1.62
C ALA A 52 -6.75 -11.75 1.61
N GLY A 53 -7.63 -12.06 2.56
CA GLY A 53 -8.43 -13.30 2.53
C GLY A 53 -7.63 -14.60 2.44
N GLY A 54 -6.41 -14.63 2.99
CA GLY A 54 -5.50 -15.78 2.91
C GLY A 54 -4.72 -15.93 1.60
N VAL A 55 -4.85 -14.98 0.66
CA VAL A 55 -4.08 -14.90 -0.58
C VAL A 55 -2.94 -13.88 -0.43
N GLU A 56 -1.78 -14.19 -1.01
CA GLU A 56 -0.64 -13.27 -1.15
C GLU A 56 -0.25 -13.16 -2.62
N VAL A 57 -0.19 -11.94 -3.14
CA VAL A 57 0.30 -11.63 -4.49
C VAL A 57 1.57 -10.80 -4.37
N VAL A 58 2.62 -11.22 -5.06
CA VAL A 58 3.92 -10.53 -5.09
C VAL A 58 4.30 -10.25 -6.54
N ILE A 59 4.65 -9.00 -6.84
CA ILE A 59 5.26 -8.60 -8.10
C ILE A 59 6.66 -8.09 -7.79
N ASP A 60 7.67 -8.65 -8.46
CA ASP A 60 9.05 -8.18 -8.39
C ASP A 60 9.77 -8.35 -9.74
N SER A 61 11.09 -8.16 -9.73
CA SER A 61 11.94 -8.31 -10.92
C SER A 61 11.93 -9.71 -11.55
N ASN A 62 11.44 -10.74 -10.85
CA ASN A 62 11.29 -12.10 -11.36
C ASN A 62 9.88 -12.37 -11.93
N GLY A 63 8.94 -11.44 -11.77
CA GLY A 63 7.58 -11.53 -12.30
C GLY A 63 6.48 -11.48 -11.23
N LEU A 64 5.36 -12.16 -11.51
CA LEU A 64 4.17 -12.21 -10.66
C LEU A 64 4.04 -13.59 -10.00
N VAL A 65 3.94 -13.63 -8.68
CA VAL A 65 3.69 -14.84 -7.88
C VAL A 65 2.41 -14.68 -7.09
N VAL A 66 1.53 -15.67 -7.16
CA VAL A 66 0.31 -15.74 -6.34
C VAL A 66 0.39 -16.98 -5.45
N LYS A 67 0.17 -16.81 -4.15
CA LYS A 67 0.17 -17.88 -3.15
C LYS A 67 -1.22 -17.96 -2.52
N GLY A 68 -1.81 -19.15 -2.58
CA GLY A 68 -3.17 -19.39 -2.10
C GLY A 68 -4.24 -18.84 -3.05
N GLY A 69 -5.47 -19.32 -2.88
CA GLY A 69 -6.61 -18.93 -3.71
C GLY A 69 -6.61 -19.54 -5.13
N GLU A 70 -7.55 -19.07 -5.95
CA GLU A 70 -7.72 -19.45 -7.34
C GLU A 70 -7.21 -18.32 -8.24
N ILE A 71 -6.41 -18.66 -9.27
CA ILE A 71 -6.01 -17.71 -10.31
C ILE A 71 -6.92 -17.90 -11.52
N LYS A 72 -7.69 -16.87 -11.86
CA LYS A 72 -8.46 -16.80 -13.11
C LYS A 72 -7.77 -15.81 -14.03
N ALA A 73 -7.34 -16.26 -15.20
CA ALA A 73 -6.78 -15.42 -16.26
C ALA A 73 -7.76 -15.43 -17.44
N GLU A 74 -8.17 -14.25 -17.89
CA GLU A 74 -9.00 -14.03 -19.09
C GLU A 74 -8.14 -13.64 -20.29
#